data_AF-A0A800K561-F1
#
_entry.id   AF-A0A800K561-F1
#
_cell.length_a   1.000
_cell.length_b   1.000
_cell.length_c   1.000
_cell.angle_alpha   90.00
_cell.angle_beta   90.00
_cell.angle_gamma   90.00
#
_symmetry.space_group_name_H-M   'P 1'
#
loop_
_entity.id
_entity.type
_entity.pdbx_description
1 polymer ?
#
loop_
_entity_poly.entity_id
_entity_poly.type
_entity_poly.pdbx_seq_one_letter_code
_entity_poly.pdbx_strand_id
1 'polypeptide(L)'
;MKDPSLTYTATDEAGNTSSVTRTVYVVDETAPTVTAALVPLGGKSYKHNKGKFTVEFSCEDGCDPDATPTATLNGVAVTNGQVVDLRLKSEKSGKSGKSDKSDKSGKSGKSGKSEKPVKIEGTSFAITVECVDASGNVGSATAEPVFAEKSKKSKKGKKSR
;
A
#
# COMPACT_ATOMS: atom_id res chain seq x y z
N MET A 1 -15.79 15.76 -6.76
CA MET A 1 -15.91 17.11 -7.38
C MET A 1 -17.30 17.70 -7.10
N LYS A 2 -17.35 18.84 -6.40
CA LYS A 2 -18.61 19.58 -6.15
C LYS A 2 -18.57 20.82 -7.01
N ASP A 3 -19.62 21.11 -7.76
CA ASP A 3 -19.71 22.28 -8.64
C ASP A 3 -20.37 23.45 -7.88
N PRO A 4 -19.62 24.37 -7.26
CA PRO A 4 -20.23 25.52 -6.60
C PRO A 4 -20.77 26.52 -7.64
N SER A 5 -22.08 26.75 -7.59
CA SER A 5 -22.73 27.87 -8.27
C SER A 5 -22.80 29.08 -7.34
N LEU A 6 -22.31 30.23 -7.78
CA LEU A 6 -22.51 31.51 -7.10
C LEU A 6 -23.68 32.25 -7.74
N THR A 7 -24.64 32.70 -6.92
CA THR A 7 -25.74 33.56 -7.36
C THR A 7 -25.52 34.97 -6.80
N TYR A 8 -25.41 35.94 -7.69
CA TYR A 8 -25.33 37.36 -7.35
C TYR A 8 -26.71 37.97 -7.51
N THR A 9 -27.22 38.65 -6.48
CA THR A 9 -28.50 39.37 -6.52
C THR A 9 -28.25 40.84 -6.20
N ALA A 10 -28.74 41.74 -7.06
CA ALA A 10 -28.69 43.18 -6.84
C ALA A 10 -30.12 43.73 -6.74
N THR A 11 -30.34 44.59 -5.75
CA THR A 11 -31.60 45.30 -5.52
C THR A 11 -31.33 46.81 -5.58
N ASP A 12 -32.10 47.55 -6.37
CA ASP A 12 -32.02 49.01 -6.39
C ASP A 12 -32.87 49.66 -5.27
N GLU A 13 -32.73 50.98 -5.07
CA GLU A 13 -33.48 51.71 -4.03
C GLU A 13 -34.99 51.74 -4.29
N ALA A 14 -35.43 51.50 -5.53
CA ALA A 14 -36.84 51.37 -5.88
C ALA A 14 -37.41 49.97 -5.61
N GLY A 15 -36.56 49.01 -5.19
CA GLY A 15 -36.95 47.64 -4.86
C GLY A 15 -36.92 46.67 -6.04
N ASN A 16 -36.41 47.06 -7.21
CA ASN A 16 -36.23 46.14 -8.33
C ASN A 16 -35.05 45.21 -8.06
N THR A 17 -35.21 43.91 -8.35
CA THR A 17 -34.15 42.92 -8.15
C THR A 17 -33.74 42.28 -9.46
N SER A 18 -32.44 41.97 -9.59
CA SER A 18 -31.89 41.16 -10.68
C SER A 18 -30.87 40.18 -10.15
N SER A 19 -30.80 38.99 -10.74
CA SER A 19 -29.83 37.96 -10.33
C SER A 19 -29.10 37.34 -11.51
N VAL A 20 -27.84 36.96 -11.29
CA VAL A 20 -27.02 36.22 -12.25
C VAL A 20 -26.29 35.08 -11.54
N THR A 21 -26.25 33.91 -12.18
CA THR A 21 -25.53 32.74 -11.68
C THR A 21 -24.22 32.56 -12.45
N ARG A 22 -23.15 32.23 -11.72
CA ARG A 22 -21.85 31.85 -12.27
C ARG A 22 -21.46 30.47 -11.75
N THR A 23 -21.09 29.58 -12.65
CA THR A 23 -20.44 28.31 -12.29
C THR A 23 -18.98 28.56 -11.93
N VAL A 24 -18.54 28.04 -10.79
CA VAL A 24 -17.15 28.04 -10.36
C VAL A 24 -16.67 26.60 -10.32
N TYR A 25 -15.50 26.32 -10.90
CA TYR A 25 -14.85 25.03 -10.80
C TYR A 25 -13.81 25.10 -9.68
N VAL A 26 -13.97 24.27 -8.66
CA VAL A 26 -12.93 24.04 -7.65
C VAL A 26 -12.23 22.76 -8.03
N VAL A 27 -10.95 22.88 -8.36
CA VAL A 27 -10.08 21.73 -8.61
C VAL A 27 -9.33 21.45 -7.33
N ASP A 28 -9.35 20.20 -6.91
CA ASP A 28 -8.51 19.72 -5.84
C ASP A 28 -7.31 19.01 -6.48
N GLU A 29 -6.12 19.49 -6.13
CA GLU A 29 -4.82 19.05 -6.67
C GLU A 29 -3.96 18.37 -5.58
N THR A 30 -4.52 18.12 -4.40
CA THR A 30 -3.76 17.60 -3.26
C THR A 30 -3.76 16.08 -3.29
N ALA A 31 -2.61 15.49 -3.56
CA ALA A 31 -2.47 14.04 -3.49
C ALA A 31 -2.55 13.51 -2.03
N PRO A 32 -3.12 12.31 -1.82
CA PRO A 32 -3.13 11.66 -0.51
C PRO A 32 -1.72 11.39 0.04
N THR A 33 -1.59 11.45 1.37
CA THR A 33 -0.40 10.95 2.08
C THR A 33 -0.50 9.45 2.27
N VAL A 34 0.47 8.71 1.74
CA VAL A 34 0.48 7.23 1.77
C VAL A 34 1.68 6.73 2.58
N THR A 35 1.45 5.73 3.42
CA THR A 35 2.52 4.98 4.09
C THR A 35 2.45 3.51 3.73
N ALA A 36 3.59 2.82 3.68
CA ALA A 36 3.65 1.39 3.41
C ALA A 36 4.73 0.74 4.27
N ALA A 37 4.45 -0.46 4.77
CA ALA A 37 5.36 -1.24 5.60
C ALA A 37 5.09 -2.75 5.48
N LEU A 38 6.16 -3.53 5.69
CA LEU A 38 6.11 -4.97 5.87
C LEU A 38 6.66 -5.30 7.25
N VAL A 39 5.76 -5.63 8.18
CA VAL A 39 6.12 -5.84 9.59
C VAL A 39 6.40 -7.32 9.85
N PRO A 40 7.55 -7.70 10.40
CA PRO A 40 7.88 -9.10 10.66
C PRO A 40 6.95 -9.72 11.72
N LEU A 41 6.29 -10.83 11.38
CA LEU A 41 5.43 -11.54 12.33
C LEU A 41 6.24 -12.29 13.39
N GLY A 42 5.93 -12.02 14.66
CA GLY A 42 6.53 -12.70 15.80
C GLY A 42 7.91 -12.17 16.23
N GLY A 43 8.30 -10.97 15.77
CA GLY A 43 9.48 -10.24 16.26
C GLY A 43 10.83 -10.93 16.04
N LYS A 44 10.88 -11.98 15.21
CA LYS A 44 12.07 -12.79 14.98
C LYS A 44 12.69 -12.48 13.63
N SER A 45 14.01 -12.33 13.63
CA SER A 45 14.84 -12.24 12.44
C SER A 45 14.66 -13.48 11.54
N TYR A 46 14.65 -13.21 10.24
CA TYR A 46 14.58 -14.16 9.13
C TYR A 46 15.63 -15.27 9.24
N LYS A 47 15.24 -16.50 8.90
CA LYS A 47 16.17 -17.63 8.75
C LYS A 47 16.01 -18.23 7.37
N HIS A 48 17.13 -18.53 6.70
CA HIS A 48 17.16 -19.21 5.40
C HIS A 48 16.34 -18.51 4.30
N ASN A 49 16.51 -17.19 4.15
CA ASN A 49 15.91 -16.46 3.03
C ASN A 49 14.37 -16.53 2.98
N LYS A 50 13.70 -16.73 4.13
CA LYS A 50 12.24 -16.79 4.22
C LYS A 50 11.70 -16.18 5.51
N GLY A 51 10.48 -15.63 5.47
CA GLY A 51 9.82 -15.05 6.63
C GLY A 51 8.37 -14.66 6.39
N LYS A 52 7.60 -14.57 7.48
CA LYS A 52 6.23 -14.08 7.44
C LYS A 52 6.15 -12.61 7.83
N PHE A 53 5.32 -11.86 7.14
CA PHE A 53 5.12 -10.44 7.35
C PHE A 53 3.64 -10.10 7.38
N THR A 54 3.29 -9.07 8.12
CA THR A 54 2.01 -8.37 8.00
C THR A 54 2.21 -7.19 7.06
N VAL A 55 1.33 -7.07 6.08
CA VAL A 55 1.21 -5.88 5.22
C VAL A 55 0.54 -4.78 6.04
N GLU A 56 1.19 -3.64 6.16
CA GLU A 56 0.63 -2.45 6.81
C GLU A 56 0.76 -1.26 5.87
N PHE A 57 -0.33 -0.52 5.69
CA PHE A 57 -0.31 0.75 4.96
C PHE A 57 -1.43 1.67 5.45
N SER A 58 -1.23 2.96 5.27
CA SER A 58 -2.25 3.98 5.50
C SER A 58 -2.36 4.90 4.29
N CYS A 59 -3.52 5.51 4.19
CA CYS A 59 -3.89 6.44 3.14
C CYS A 59 -4.74 7.51 3.77
N GLU A 60 -4.22 8.73 3.83
CA GLU A 60 -4.88 9.86 4.47
C GLU A 60 -4.95 10.99 3.48
N ASP A 61 -6.16 11.52 3.29
CA ASP A 61 -6.39 12.76 2.58
C ASP A 61 -7.23 13.69 3.47
N GLY A 62 -6.78 14.93 3.58
CA GLY A 62 -7.43 15.96 4.39
C GLY A 62 -8.54 16.69 3.63
N CYS A 63 -8.57 16.55 2.30
CA CYS A 63 -9.50 17.22 1.41
C CYS A 63 -10.72 16.35 1.10
N ASP A 64 -10.58 15.02 1.09
CA ASP A 64 -11.63 14.06 0.75
C ASP A 64 -11.60 12.78 1.62
N PRO A 65 -12.75 12.31 2.16
CA PRO A 65 -12.82 11.03 2.88
C PRO A 65 -12.71 9.77 1.99
N ASP A 66 -12.78 9.88 0.66
CA ASP A 66 -12.91 8.74 -0.27
C ASP A 66 -11.59 8.32 -0.96
N ALA A 67 -10.44 8.42 -0.26
CA ALA A 67 -9.17 7.90 -0.78
C ALA A 67 -9.20 6.36 -0.88
N THR A 68 -8.98 5.82 -2.08
CA THR A 68 -9.04 4.37 -2.34
C THR A 68 -7.63 3.77 -2.47
N PRO A 69 -7.14 3.01 -1.46
CA PRO A 69 -5.83 2.37 -1.55
C PRO A 69 -5.87 1.08 -2.36
N THR A 70 -4.84 0.89 -3.18
CA THR A 70 -4.50 -0.37 -3.83
C THR A 70 -3.07 -0.74 -3.46
N ALA A 71 -2.80 -2.02 -3.24
CA ALA A 71 -1.47 -2.47 -2.85
C ALA A 71 -1.06 -3.74 -3.61
N THR A 72 0.18 -3.76 -4.10
CA THR A 72 0.78 -4.93 -4.73
C THR A 72 2.14 -5.25 -4.10
N LEU A 73 2.45 -6.53 -3.96
CA LEU A 73 3.74 -7.02 -3.52
C LEU A 73 4.36 -7.83 -4.66
N ASN A 74 5.37 -7.29 -5.31
CA ASN A 74 5.92 -7.82 -6.57
C ASN A 74 4.82 -8.09 -7.63
N GLY A 75 3.83 -7.20 -7.73
CA GLY A 75 2.69 -7.34 -8.65
C GLY A 75 1.57 -8.28 -8.18
N VAL A 76 1.71 -8.93 -7.02
CA VAL A 76 0.61 -9.70 -6.40
C VAL A 76 -0.25 -8.78 -5.56
N ALA A 77 -1.55 -8.71 -5.81
CA ALA A 77 -2.46 -7.91 -4.99
C ALA A 77 -2.47 -8.37 -3.52
N VAL A 78 -2.36 -7.42 -2.60
CA VAL A 78 -2.38 -7.64 -1.15
C VAL A 78 -3.29 -6.63 -0.46
N THR A 79 -3.84 -7.00 0.70
CA THR A 79 -4.69 -6.10 1.51
C THR A 79 -4.01 -5.68 2.81
N ASN A 80 -4.51 -4.60 3.42
CA ASN A 80 -4.02 -4.16 4.72
C ASN A 80 -4.28 -5.23 5.79
N GLY A 81 -3.30 -5.48 6.66
CA GLY A 81 -3.32 -6.56 7.65
C GLY A 81 -3.09 -7.97 7.08
N GLN A 82 -2.90 -8.12 5.77
CA GLN A 82 -2.69 -9.44 5.16
C GLN A 82 -1.35 -10.04 5.59
N VAL A 83 -1.36 -11.33 5.92
CA VAL A 83 -0.15 -12.08 6.21
C VAL A 83 0.45 -12.67 4.94
N VAL A 84 1.71 -12.36 4.66
CA VAL A 84 2.47 -12.89 3.51
C VAL A 84 3.65 -13.75 3.99
N ASP A 85 3.94 -14.86 3.31
CA ASP A 85 5.13 -15.72 3.51
C ASP A 85 6.10 -15.49 2.35
N LEU A 86 7.12 -14.66 2.59
CA LEU A 86 8.11 -14.27 1.59
C LEU A 86 9.27 -15.25 1.54
N ARG A 87 9.71 -15.61 0.33
CA ARG A 87 10.85 -16.50 0.11
C ARG A 87 11.79 -15.94 -0.95
N LEU A 88 12.93 -15.43 -0.48
CA LEU A 88 13.99 -14.88 -1.32
C LEU A 88 14.67 -16.03 -2.08
N LYS A 89 14.50 -16.05 -3.39
CA LYS A 89 15.21 -16.96 -4.29
C LYS A 89 16.59 -16.40 -4.55
N SER A 90 17.63 -17.23 -4.40
CA SER A 90 18.93 -16.90 -4.96
C SER A 90 18.78 -16.76 -6.48
N GLU A 91 19.34 -15.74 -7.08
CA GLU A 91 19.65 -15.74 -8.51
C GLU A 91 20.53 -16.95 -8.79
N LYS A 92 19.95 -18.04 -9.30
CA LYS A 92 20.71 -19.19 -9.77
C LYS A 92 20.53 -19.28 -11.26
N SER A 93 21.65 -19.15 -11.97
CA SER A 93 21.82 -19.65 -13.33
C SER A 93 21.22 -21.05 -13.42
N GLY A 94 20.47 -21.27 -14.51
CA GLY A 94 19.41 -22.26 -14.67
C GLY A 94 19.55 -23.58 -13.88
N LYS A 95 18.48 -23.93 -13.15
CA LYS A 95 18.01 -25.32 -13.13
C LYS A 95 16.53 -25.39 -12.85
N SER A 96 15.79 -25.77 -13.88
CA SER A 96 14.39 -26.20 -13.88
C SER A 96 14.09 -27.19 -12.76
N GLY A 97 13.02 -26.93 -12.00
CA GLY A 97 12.57 -27.82 -10.93
C GLY A 97 11.11 -27.58 -10.55
N LYS A 98 10.21 -28.01 -11.43
CA LYS A 98 8.84 -28.51 -11.19
C LYS A 98 8.09 -28.00 -9.93
N SER A 99 7.01 -27.27 -10.16
CA SER A 99 5.68 -27.73 -9.73
C SER A 99 4.59 -26.88 -10.36
N ASP A 100 3.98 -27.45 -11.39
CA ASP A 100 2.57 -27.24 -11.67
C ASP A 100 1.77 -27.44 -10.38
N LYS A 101 0.95 -26.46 -10.04
CA LYS A 101 -0.46 -26.63 -9.69
C LYS A 101 -1.10 -25.26 -9.55
N SER A 102 -1.62 -24.81 -10.69
CA SER A 102 -2.78 -23.92 -10.71
C SER A 102 -3.91 -24.64 -9.98
N ASP A 103 -4.42 -24.05 -8.91
CA ASP A 103 -5.77 -24.33 -8.44
C ASP A 103 -6.58 -23.03 -8.46
N LYS A 104 -7.58 -23.02 -9.35
CA LYS A 104 -8.71 -22.08 -9.39
C LYS A 104 -9.33 -21.89 -8.00
N SER A 105 -9.67 -20.66 -7.64
CA SER A 105 -11.07 -20.24 -7.57
C SER A 105 -11.16 -18.80 -7.07
N GLY A 106 -11.91 -17.96 -7.79
CA GLY A 106 -12.57 -16.86 -7.12
C GLY A 106 -13.59 -17.40 -6.11
N LYS A 107 -13.64 -16.81 -4.91
CA LYS A 107 -14.91 -16.58 -4.22
C LYS A 107 -14.72 -15.56 -3.09
N SER A 108 -15.49 -14.48 -3.20
CA SER A 108 -15.80 -13.50 -2.17
C SER A 108 -16.35 -14.15 -0.90
N GLY A 109 -15.94 -13.62 0.25
CA GLY A 109 -16.74 -13.65 1.49
C GLY A 109 -16.15 -14.43 2.68
N LYS A 110 -15.84 -13.67 3.73
CA LYS A 110 -16.25 -13.87 5.14
C LYS A 110 -15.11 -13.94 6.17
N SER A 111 -15.00 -12.83 6.88
CA SER A 111 -14.33 -12.56 8.16
C SER A 111 -14.30 -13.73 9.17
N GLY A 112 -13.12 -14.04 9.72
CA GLY A 112 -13.01 -14.81 10.97
C GLY A 112 -12.26 -16.15 10.94
N LYS A 113 -11.30 -16.35 10.02
CA LYS A 113 -10.29 -17.43 10.12
C LYS A 113 -8.93 -16.80 9.88
N SER A 114 -7.91 -17.20 10.62
CA SER A 114 -6.51 -16.86 10.32
C SER A 114 -6.19 -17.34 8.90
N GLU A 115 -6.27 -16.42 7.95
CA GLU A 115 -6.11 -16.72 6.54
C GLU A 115 -4.72 -17.31 6.31
N LYS A 116 -4.66 -18.35 5.47
CA LYS A 116 -3.39 -18.99 5.15
C LYS A 116 -2.46 -17.91 4.55
N PRO A 117 -1.21 -17.78 5.02
CA PRO A 117 -0.28 -16.78 4.49
C PRO A 117 -0.16 -16.87 2.98
N VAL A 118 -0.24 -15.72 2.29
CA VAL A 118 -0.02 -15.65 0.84
C VAL A 118 1.47 -15.82 0.57
N LYS A 119 1.83 -16.87 -0.16
CA LYS A 119 3.22 -17.21 -0.44
C LYS A 119 3.70 -16.45 -1.66
N ILE A 120 4.79 -15.70 -1.52
CA ILE A 120 5.38 -14.91 -2.59
C ILE A 120 6.88 -15.22 -2.64
N GLU A 121 7.35 -15.64 -3.82
CA GLU A 121 8.75 -16.00 -4.03
C GLU A 121 9.35 -15.06 -5.09
N GLY A 122 10.50 -14.46 -4.80
CA GLY A 122 11.13 -13.46 -5.65
C GLY A 122 12.61 -13.29 -5.33
N THR A 123 13.35 -12.61 -6.21
CA THR A 123 14.76 -12.25 -5.99
C THR A 123 14.92 -10.96 -5.18
N SER A 124 13.85 -10.17 -5.09
CA SER A 124 13.65 -9.02 -4.21
C SER A 124 12.17 -8.93 -3.84
N PHE A 125 11.82 -8.05 -2.90
CA PHE A 125 10.44 -7.79 -2.53
C PHE A 125 10.24 -6.30 -2.36
N ALA A 126 9.26 -5.74 -3.06
CA ALA A 126 8.79 -4.39 -2.86
C ALA A 126 7.26 -4.41 -2.78
N ILE A 127 6.72 -3.82 -1.72
CA ILE A 127 5.31 -3.42 -1.71
C ILE A 127 5.20 -2.05 -2.36
N THR A 128 4.23 -1.90 -3.23
CA THR A 128 3.81 -0.61 -3.80
C THR A 128 2.37 -0.40 -3.40
N VAL A 129 2.10 0.73 -2.76
CA VAL A 129 0.76 1.19 -2.41
C VAL A 129 0.48 2.45 -3.20
N GLU A 130 -0.67 2.48 -3.87
CA GLU A 130 -1.17 3.65 -4.58
C GLU A 130 -2.54 4.01 -4.03
N CYS A 131 -2.76 5.29 -3.80
CA CYS A 131 -4.03 5.84 -3.41
C CYS A 131 -4.49 6.86 -4.41
N VAL A 132 -5.75 6.76 -4.80
CA VAL A 132 -6.40 7.76 -5.65
C VAL A 132 -7.53 8.38 -4.84
N ASP A 133 -7.58 9.71 -4.79
CA ASP A 133 -8.71 10.46 -4.21
C ASP A 133 -9.87 10.60 -5.22
N ALA A 134 -10.98 11.22 -4.81
CA ALA A 134 -12.14 11.43 -5.67
C ALA A 134 -11.91 12.49 -6.77
N SER A 135 -10.87 13.30 -6.63
CA SER A 135 -10.43 14.32 -7.59
C SER A 135 -9.49 13.73 -8.66
N GLY A 136 -8.99 12.51 -8.42
CA GLY A 136 -8.07 11.77 -9.29
C GLY A 136 -6.60 11.99 -8.97
N ASN A 137 -6.23 12.66 -7.88
CA ASN A 137 -4.83 12.80 -7.50
C ASN A 137 -4.31 11.49 -6.92
N VAL A 138 -3.04 11.20 -7.21
CA VAL A 138 -2.42 9.92 -6.87
C VAL A 138 -1.29 10.12 -5.87
N GLY A 139 -1.43 9.50 -4.70
CA GLY A 139 -0.37 9.31 -3.72
C GLY A 139 0.23 7.91 -3.85
N SER A 140 1.53 7.76 -3.63
CA SER A 140 2.19 6.44 -3.68
C SER A 140 3.26 6.28 -2.61
N ALA A 141 3.38 5.07 -2.09
CA ALA A 141 4.46 4.68 -1.20
C ALA A 141 4.99 3.29 -1.57
N THR A 142 6.30 3.12 -1.43
CA THR A 142 6.96 1.82 -1.60
C THR A 142 7.74 1.44 -0.35
N ALA A 143 7.72 0.17 0.01
CA ALA A 143 8.58 -0.35 1.06
C ALA A 143 9.17 -1.70 0.68
N GLU A 144 10.40 -1.92 1.13
CA GLU A 144 11.03 -3.23 1.08
C GLU A 144 10.95 -3.88 2.47
N PRO A 145 10.83 -5.21 2.57
CA PRO A 145 10.91 -5.86 3.86
C PRO A 145 12.31 -5.66 4.43
N VAL A 146 12.39 -5.08 5.63
CA VAL A 146 13.67 -4.98 6.33
C VAL A 146 14.08 -6.36 6.77
N PHE A 147 15.01 -6.97 6.04
CA PHE A 147 15.72 -8.16 6.50
C PHE A 147 16.67 -7.74 7.62
N ALA A 148 16.53 -8.32 8.82
CA ALA A 148 17.43 -8.03 9.93
C ALA A 148 18.87 -8.19 9.45
N GLU A 149 19.63 -7.09 9.45
CA GLU A 149 21.01 -7.09 9.00
C GLU A 149 21.79 -8.12 9.83
N LYS A 150 22.66 -8.92 9.19
CA LYS A 150 23.51 -9.86 9.92
C LYS A 150 24.26 -9.08 10.99
N SER A 151 24.01 -9.36 12.26
CA SER A 151 24.89 -8.89 13.33
C SER A 151 26.30 -9.36 13.00
N LYS A 152 27.20 -8.43 12.68
CA LYS A 152 28.63 -8.72 12.52
C LYS A 152 29.09 -9.27 13.86
N LYS A 153 29.31 -10.60 13.94
CA LYS A 153 29.96 -11.22 15.10
C LYS A 153 31.32 -10.56 15.28
N SER A 154 31.42 -9.71 16.29
CA SER A 154 32.70 -9.27 16.86
C SER A 154 33.49 -10.52 17.25
N LYS A 155 34.54 -10.84 16.47
CA LYS A 155 35.57 -11.80 16.88
C LYS A 155 36.32 -11.18 18.05
N LYS A 156 35.85 -11.37 19.29
CA LYS A 156 36.68 -11.09 20.45
C LYS A 156 37.70 -12.22 20.56
N GLY A 157 38.96 -11.85 20.30
CA GLY A 157 40.08 -12.75 20.12
C GLY A 157 40.36 -13.65 21.32
N LYS A 158 40.79 -14.86 20.97
CA LYS A 158 41.41 -15.86 21.84
C LYS A 158 42.83 -15.40 22.18
N LYS A 159 43.15 -15.21 23.46
CA LYS A 159 44.51 -15.32 24.06
C LYS A 159 44.28 -15.87 25.47
N SER A 160 44.49 -17.15 25.79
CA SER A 160 45.69 -18.00 25.79
C SER A 160 46.78 -17.54 26.76
N ARG A 161 46.91 -18.34 27.84
CA ARG A 161 47.96 -18.45 28.86
C ARG A 161 47.97 -17.39 29.96
#